data_AF-A0A821ZSS9-F1
#
_entry.id   AF-A0A821ZSS9-F1
#
_cell.length_a   1.000
_cell.length_b   1.000
_cell.length_c   1.000
_cell.angle_alpha   90.00
_cell.angle_beta   90.00
_cell.angle_gamma   90.00
#
_symmetry.space_group_name_H-M   'P 1'
#
loop_
_entity.id
_entity.type
_entity.pdbx_description
1 polymer ?
#
loop_
_entity_poly.entity_id
_entity_poly.type
_entity_poly.pdbx_seq_one_letter_code
_entity_poly.pdbx_strand_id
1 'polypeptide(L)'
;KENGDNFTPLMIAAHYDLRSIVELLFKILPIDRAADDLLRLACRYTIDLNMLNHDMALYFFVQGLNGKQISNNSIINEVYEFRQECQTLDQLESIQDDENAMRMHALLVNERIFLQRQDYSSYIDLIEKQCNYYCDQHLYHRSLQLRLHAYQLMIRVQNDCPEARKLYENSLNRLVGNLQNDSIEKGGKQGETCAFQAPATKCTR
;
A
#
# COMPACT_ATOMS: atom_id res chain seq x y z
N LYS A 1 11.50 -18.55 -14.64
CA LYS A 1 11.22 -17.97 -13.31
C LYS A 1 10.35 -16.74 -13.55
N GLU A 2 9.05 -16.92 -13.71
CA GLU A 2 8.12 -15.81 -14.00
C GLU A 2 6.87 -16.01 -13.16
N ASN A 3 6.99 -15.66 -11.88
CA ASN A 3 5.89 -15.41 -10.96
C ASN A 3 6.25 -14.07 -10.30
N GLY A 4 5.99 -12.95 -10.99
CA GLY A 4 6.63 -11.67 -10.64
C GLY A 4 5.67 -10.52 -10.35
N ASP A 5 4.54 -10.47 -11.05
CA ASP A 5 3.65 -9.32 -10.98
C ASP A 5 2.33 -9.75 -10.32
N ASN A 6 1.96 -9.06 -9.23
CA ASN A 6 0.72 -9.20 -8.48
C ASN A 6 -0.54 -8.80 -9.29
N PHE A 7 -0.56 -9.13 -10.58
CA PHE A 7 -1.61 -8.80 -11.53
C PHE A 7 -2.49 -10.01 -11.79
N THR A 8 -3.80 -9.80 -11.76
CA THR A 8 -4.75 -10.79 -12.26
C THR A 8 -4.87 -10.70 -13.79
N PRO A 9 -5.38 -11.74 -14.47
CA PRO A 9 -5.62 -11.66 -15.91
C PRO A 9 -6.49 -10.47 -16.34
N LEU A 10 -7.46 -10.06 -15.50
CA LEU A 10 -8.27 -8.88 -15.75
C LEU A 10 -7.45 -7.60 -15.67
N MET A 11 -6.58 -7.46 -14.67
CA MET A 11 -5.70 -6.30 -14.54
C MET A 11 -4.75 -6.18 -15.74
N ILE A 12 -4.19 -7.29 -16.22
CA ILE A 12 -3.32 -7.32 -17.40
C ILE A 12 -4.11 -6.87 -18.63
N ALA A 13 -5.26 -7.49 -18.88
CA ALA A 13 -6.09 -7.16 -20.03
C ALA A 13 -6.53 -5.70 -20.02
N ALA A 14 -6.92 -5.17 -18.86
CA ALA A 14 -7.30 -3.78 -18.68
C ALA A 14 -6.12 -2.81 -18.86
N HIS A 15 -4.95 -3.14 -18.32
CA HIS A 15 -3.72 -2.34 -18.46
C HIS A 15 -3.30 -2.19 -19.93
N TYR A 16 -3.47 -3.23 -20.74
CA TYR A 16 -3.10 -3.24 -22.17
C TYR A 16 -4.27 -2.93 -23.13
N ASP A 17 -5.40 -2.42 -22.66
CA ASP A 17 -6.62 -2.13 -23.45
C ASP A 17 -7.10 -3.32 -24.34
N LEU A 18 -6.99 -4.55 -23.82
CA LEU A 18 -7.43 -5.76 -24.51
C LEU A 18 -8.95 -5.97 -24.34
N ARG A 19 -9.74 -5.08 -24.95
CA ARG A 19 -11.19 -4.95 -24.73
C ARG A 19 -11.97 -6.26 -24.84
N SER A 20 -11.73 -7.05 -25.88
CA SER A 20 -12.42 -8.34 -26.07
C SER A 20 -12.16 -9.32 -24.93
N ILE A 21 -10.97 -9.28 -24.33
CA ILE A 21 -10.60 -10.11 -23.18
C ILE A 21 -11.24 -9.54 -21.91
N VAL A 22 -11.21 -8.21 -21.72
CA VAL A 22 -11.86 -7.54 -20.59
C VAL A 22 -13.36 -7.88 -20.56
N GLU A 23 -14.06 -7.75 -21.69
CA GLU A 23 -15.47 -8.11 -21.84
C GLU A 23 -15.75 -9.59 -21.52
N LEU A 24 -14.88 -10.49 -21.98
CA LEU A 24 -14.99 -11.91 -21.68
C LEU A 24 -14.81 -12.18 -20.18
N LEU A 25 -13.80 -11.58 -19.56
CA LEU A 25 -13.51 -11.76 -18.14
C LEU A 25 -14.61 -11.20 -17.24
N PHE A 26 -15.23 -10.08 -17.60
CA PHE A 26 -16.40 -9.54 -16.89
C PHE A 26 -17.62 -10.47 -16.92
N LYS A 27 -17.76 -11.30 -17.97
CA LYS A 27 -18.86 -12.29 -18.04
C LYS A 27 -18.62 -13.51 -17.14
N ILE A 28 -17.37 -13.79 -16.80
CA ILE A 28 -16.98 -15.03 -16.11
C ILE A 28 -16.67 -14.76 -14.63
N LEU A 29 -16.13 -13.60 -14.30
CA LEU A 29 -15.77 -13.23 -12.94
C LEU A 29 -16.99 -12.73 -12.14
N PRO A 30 -17.07 -13.04 -10.83
CA PRO A 30 -18.02 -12.36 -9.95
C PRO A 30 -17.82 -10.83 -10.00
N ILE A 31 -18.92 -10.08 -9.97
CA ILE A 31 -18.91 -8.61 -10.10
C ILE A 31 -17.97 -7.96 -9.07
N ASP A 32 -18.10 -8.33 -7.79
CA ASP A 32 -17.23 -7.82 -6.72
C ASP A 32 -15.75 -8.14 -6.97
N ARG A 33 -15.48 -9.30 -7.56
CA ARG A 33 -14.11 -9.71 -7.86
C ARG A 33 -13.50 -8.86 -8.97
N ALA A 34 -14.27 -8.61 -10.03
CA ALA A 34 -13.83 -7.77 -11.12
C ALA A 34 -13.64 -6.31 -10.69
N ALA A 35 -14.57 -5.77 -9.90
CA ALA A 35 -14.48 -4.41 -9.35
C ALA A 35 -13.20 -4.20 -8.51
N ASP A 36 -12.93 -5.10 -7.56
CA ASP A 36 -11.73 -5.05 -6.73
C ASP A 36 -10.43 -5.21 -7.53
N ASP A 37 -10.43 -6.01 -8.61
CA ASP A 37 -9.25 -6.14 -9.49
C ASP A 37 -8.96 -4.82 -10.21
N LEU A 38 -10.00 -4.11 -10.67
CA LEU A 38 -9.84 -2.76 -11.25
C LEU A 38 -9.38 -1.74 -10.20
N LEU A 39 -9.94 -1.78 -8.99
CA LEU A 39 -9.52 -0.91 -7.89
C LEU A 39 -8.05 -1.15 -7.51
N ARG A 40 -7.60 -2.41 -7.49
CA ARG A 40 -6.17 -2.72 -7.29
C ARG A 40 -5.29 -2.15 -8.39
N LEU A 41 -5.75 -2.23 -9.64
CA LEU A 41 -5.02 -1.63 -10.75
C LEU A 41 -4.91 -0.11 -10.56
N ALA A 42 -5.99 0.56 -10.17
CA ALA A 42 -6.01 1.99 -9.84
C ALA A 42 -5.01 2.34 -8.71
N CYS A 43 -4.99 1.55 -7.64
CA CYS A 43 -4.04 1.71 -6.53
C CYS A 43 -2.58 1.68 -7.02
N ARG A 44 -2.25 0.79 -7.96
CA ARG A 44 -0.89 0.71 -8.53
C ARG A 44 -0.56 1.94 -9.37
N TYR A 45 -1.47 2.39 -10.22
CA TYR A 45 -1.31 3.64 -10.98
C TYR A 45 -1.17 4.88 -10.09
N THR A 46 -1.58 4.80 -8.82
CA THR A 46 -1.46 5.89 -7.84
C THR A 46 -0.15 5.84 -7.06
N ILE A 47 0.34 4.65 -6.71
CA ILE A 47 1.44 4.47 -5.75
C ILE A 47 2.74 3.98 -6.40
N ASP A 48 2.66 3.07 -7.38
CA ASP A 48 3.83 2.48 -8.03
C ASP A 48 4.46 3.49 -9.00
N LEU A 49 5.62 4.01 -8.64
CA LEU A 49 6.33 5.03 -9.43
C LEU A 49 6.62 4.58 -10.87
N ASN A 50 6.79 3.27 -11.12
CA ASN A 50 7.01 2.76 -12.48
C ASN A 50 5.74 2.78 -13.33
N MET A 51 4.58 2.90 -12.69
CA MET A 51 3.27 2.93 -13.33
C MET A 51 2.54 4.25 -13.15
N LEU A 52 3.10 5.22 -12.41
CA LEU A 52 2.37 6.40 -11.95
C LEU A 52 1.67 7.12 -13.10
N ASN A 53 0.33 7.14 -13.05
CA ASN A 53 -0.50 7.80 -14.05
C ASN A 53 -1.86 8.15 -13.42
N HIS A 54 -2.05 9.42 -13.13
CA HIS A 54 -3.22 9.94 -12.41
C HIS A 54 -4.52 9.74 -13.21
N ASP A 55 -4.49 9.95 -14.52
CA ASP A 55 -5.67 9.77 -15.38
C ASP A 55 -6.11 8.30 -15.40
N MET A 56 -5.15 7.38 -15.51
CA MET A 56 -5.43 5.95 -15.47
C MET A 56 -5.87 5.48 -14.10
N ALA A 57 -5.30 6.04 -13.02
CA ALA A 57 -5.76 5.77 -11.66
C ALA A 57 -7.23 6.18 -11.50
N LEU A 58 -7.57 7.42 -11.85
CA LEU A 58 -8.94 7.93 -11.76
C LEU A 58 -9.91 7.09 -12.61
N TYR A 59 -9.53 6.79 -13.86
CA TYR A 59 -10.31 5.93 -14.74
C TYR A 59 -10.66 4.59 -14.07
N PHE A 60 -9.67 3.87 -13.54
CA PHE A 60 -9.91 2.57 -12.93
C PHE A 60 -10.61 2.64 -11.57
N PHE A 61 -10.43 3.72 -10.79
CA PHE A 61 -11.23 3.95 -9.59
C PHE A 61 -12.71 4.12 -9.93
N VAL A 62 -13.04 4.92 -10.95
CA VAL A 62 -14.42 5.11 -11.42
C VAL A 62 -15.03 3.78 -11.86
N GLN A 63 -14.32 2.99 -12.68
CA GLN A 63 -14.80 1.68 -13.13
C GLN A 63 -15.02 0.71 -11.95
N GLY A 64 -14.10 0.68 -11.00
CA GLY A 64 -14.19 -0.16 -9.81
C GLY A 64 -15.33 0.22 -8.87
N LEU A 65 -15.57 1.52 -8.65
CA LEU A 65 -16.66 2.02 -7.81
C LEU A 65 -18.04 1.75 -8.43
N ASN A 66 -18.19 1.91 -9.74
CA ASN A 66 -19.44 1.62 -10.44
C ASN A 66 -19.87 0.14 -10.32
N GLY A 67 -18.91 -0.76 -10.14
CA GLY A 67 -19.14 -2.19 -10.03
C GLY A 67 -19.52 -2.69 -8.63
N LYS A 68 -19.64 -1.83 -7.61
CA LYS A 68 -19.60 -2.29 -6.21
C LYS A 68 -20.82 -1.85 -5.39
N GLN A 69 -21.40 -2.78 -4.62
CA GLN A 69 -22.21 -2.42 -3.46
C GLN A 69 -21.26 -2.13 -2.29
N ILE A 70 -21.30 -0.90 -1.81
CA ILE A 70 -20.40 -0.42 -0.77
C ILE A 70 -20.89 -0.88 0.60
N SER A 71 -20.05 -1.61 1.32
CA SER A 71 -20.26 -1.88 2.74
C SER A 71 -19.66 -0.76 3.58
N ASN A 72 -20.43 -0.25 4.54
CA ASN A 72 -20.09 0.88 5.41
C ASN A 72 -18.99 0.59 6.46
N ASN A 73 -18.05 -0.33 6.19
CA ASN A 73 -16.94 -0.59 7.11
C ASN A 73 -15.79 0.37 6.80
N SER A 74 -15.96 1.64 7.16
CA SER A 74 -14.91 2.65 7.02
C SER A 74 -13.76 2.35 7.99
N ILE A 75 -12.58 2.06 7.43
CA ILE A 75 -11.33 2.06 8.20
C ILE A 75 -11.01 3.52 8.50
N ILE A 76 -11.04 3.91 9.78
CA ILE A 76 -10.60 5.23 10.24
C ILE A 76 -9.37 5.01 11.09
N ASN A 77 -8.22 5.47 10.61
CA ASN A 77 -6.94 5.26 11.27
C ASN A 77 -6.04 6.49 11.08
N GLU A 78 -5.28 6.87 12.11
CA GLU A 78 -4.31 7.97 12.06
C GLU A 78 -3.26 7.79 10.96
N VAL A 79 -2.93 6.54 10.62
CA VAL A 79 -1.98 6.20 9.56
C VAL A 79 -2.46 6.67 8.19
N TYR A 80 -3.77 6.77 8.01
CA TYR A 80 -4.43 7.30 6.81
C TYR A 80 -4.98 8.70 7.02
N GLU A 81 -4.45 9.45 8.00
CA GLU A 81 -4.86 10.81 8.32
C GLU A 81 -6.35 10.92 8.67
N PHE A 82 -6.92 9.85 9.25
CA PHE A 82 -8.34 9.72 9.56
C PHE A 82 -9.26 9.86 8.34
N ARG A 83 -8.72 9.73 7.11
CA ARG A 83 -9.51 9.70 5.88
C ARG A 83 -10.29 8.39 5.77
N GLN A 84 -11.31 8.41 4.92
CA GLN A 84 -12.13 7.25 4.57
C GLN A 84 -12.00 6.94 3.07
N GLU A 85 -12.20 5.67 2.71
CA GLU A 85 -12.32 5.27 1.30
C GLU A 85 -13.50 6.00 0.68
N CYS A 86 -13.30 6.63 -0.49
CA CYS A 86 -14.37 7.23 -1.27
C CYS A 86 -15.39 6.16 -1.66
N GLN A 87 -16.65 6.47 -1.42
CA GLN A 87 -17.80 5.61 -1.68
C GLN A 87 -18.63 6.11 -2.86
N THR A 88 -18.38 7.33 -3.35
CA THR A 88 -19.09 7.90 -4.49
C THR A 88 -18.12 8.53 -5.48
N LEU A 89 -18.58 8.72 -6.70
CA LEU A 89 -17.83 9.44 -7.73
C LEU A 89 -17.56 10.88 -7.28
N ASP A 90 -18.55 11.57 -6.70
CA ASP A 90 -18.37 12.93 -6.17
C ASP A 90 -17.25 13.02 -5.12
N GLN A 91 -17.15 12.02 -4.23
CA GLN A 91 -16.06 11.98 -3.23
C GLN A 91 -14.70 11.76 -3.90
N LEU A 92 -14.63 10.90 -4.92
CA LEU A 92 -13.42 10.67 -5.68
C LEU A 92 -13.00 11.91 -6.48
N GLU A 93 -13.94 12.58 -7.15
CA GLU A 93 -13.71 13.83 -7.88
C GLU A 93 -13.22 14.95 -6.95
N SER A 94 -13.70 14.99 -5.70
CA SER A 94 -13.27 16.00 -4.72
C SER A 94 -11.80 15.87 -4.30
N ILE A 95 -11.17 14.72 -4.51
CA ILE A 95 -9.78 14.45 -4.15
C ILE A 95 -8.85 14.29 -5.36
N GLN A 96 -9.36 14.36 -6.59
CA GLN A 96 -8.60 14.01 -7.80
C GLN A 96 -7.33 14.86 -8.00
N ASP A 97 -7.35 16.12 -7.54
CA ASP A 97 -6.23 17.06 -7.64
C ASP A 97 -5.30 17.05 -6.41
N ASP A 98 -5.65 16.27 -5.36
CA ASP A 98 -4.82 16.10 -4.16
C ASP A 98 -4.10 14.74 -4.22
N GLU A 99 -2.82 14.76 -4.62
CA GLU A 99 -1.99 13.57 -4.75
C GLU A 99 -1.95 12.76 -3.43
N ASN A 100 -1.84 13.43 -2.29
CA ASN A 100 -1.77 12.75 -1.00
C ASN A 100 -3.12 12.11 -0.67
N ALA A 101 -4.24 12.80 -0.93
CA ALA A 101 -5.56 12.22 -0.74
C ALA A 101 -5.78 10.99 -1.63
N MET A 102 -5.37 11.04 -2.90
CA MET A 102 -5.44 9.90 -3.81
C MET A 102 -4.59 8.72 -3.33
N ARG A 103 -3.37 8.97 -2.85
CA ARG A 103 -2.53 7.94 -2.22
C ARG A 103 -3.19 7.35 -0.97
N MET A 104 -3.80 8.16 -0.11
CA MET A 104 -4.52 7.66 1.08
C MET A 104 -5.72 6.82 0.69
N HIS A 105 -6.48 7.26 -0.32
CA HIS A 105 -7.57 6.49 -0.90
C HIS A 105 -7.09 5.13 -1.41
N ALA A 106 -6.00 5.10 -2.18
CA ALA A 106 -5.41 3.87 -2.69
C ALA A 106 -4.97 2.90 -1.57
N LEU A 107 -4.40 3.39 -0.47
CA LEU A 107 -4.03 2.56 0.68
C LEU A 107 -5.25 1.97 1.39
N LEU A 108 -6.29 2.78 1.62
CA LEU A 108 -7.54 2.35 2.25
C LEU A 108 -8.23 1.26 1.42
N VAL A 109 -8.33 1.47 0.10
CA VAL A 109 -8.85 0.48 -0.85
C VAL A 109 -8.02 -0.81 -0.79
N ASN A 110 -6.69 -0.70 -0.82
CA ASN A 110 -5.80 -1.86 -0.77
C ASN A 110 -5.96 -2.66 0.53
N GLU A 111 -6.07 -1.99 1.68
CA GLU A 111 -6.33 -2.64 2.97
C GLU A 111 -7.70 -3.34 3.00
N ARG A 112 -8.76 -2.68 2.53
CA ARG A 112 -10.10 -3.30 2.46
C ARG A 112 -10.05 -4.59 1.65
N ILE A 113 -9.45 -4.55 0.46
CA ILE A 113 -9.36 -5.73 -0.42
C ILE A 113 -8.48 -6.81 0.21
N PHE A 114 -7.41 -6.43 0.91
CA PHE A 114 -6.60 -7.36 1.70
C PHE A 114 -7.43 -8.04 2.80
N LEU A 115 -8.21 -7.31 3.59
CA LEU A 115 -9.03 -7.88 4.66
C LEU A 115 -10.10 -8.86 4.12
N GLN A 116 -10.60 -8.60 2.90
CA GLN A 116 -11.59 -9.47 2.25
C GLN A 116 -10.97 -10.71 1.61
N ARG A 117 -9.82 -10.57 0.94
CA ARG A 117 -9.22 -11.63 0.11
C ARG A 117 -8.04 -12.35 0.74
N GLN A 118 -7.45 -11.76 1.79
CA GLN A 118 -6.25 -12.22 2.47
C GLN A 118 -5.07 -12.48 1.53
N ASP A 119 -4.94 -11.66 0.49
CA ASP A 119 -3.83 -11.71 -0.46
C ASP A 119 -2.71 -10.76 -0.01
N TYR A 120 -1.77 -11.33 0.72
CA TYR A 120 -0.65 -10.64 1.36
C TYR A 120 0.36 -10.09 0.37
N SER A 121 0.70 -10.86 -0.67
CA SER A 121 1.74 -10.48 -1.63
C SER A 121 1.41 -9.16 -2.32
N SER A 122 0.15 -9.02 -2.76
CA SER A 122 -0.35 -7.78 -3.38
C SER A 122 -0.41 -6.63 -2.39
N TYR A 123 -0.87 -6.89 -1.17
CA TYR A 123 -1.00 -5.88 -0.12
C TYR A 123 0.36 -5.28 0.26
N ILE A 124 1.34 -6.16 0.52
CA ILE A 124 2.68 -5.78 0.98
C ILE A 124 3.50 -5.09 -0.10
N ASP A 125 3.43 -5.54 -1.35
CA ASP A 125 4.11 -4.87 -2.46
C ASP A 125 3.74 -3.38 -2.53
N LEU A 126 2.45 -3.05 -2.38
CA LEU A 126 1.98 -1.67 -2.43
C LEU A 126 2.38 -0.85 -1.18
N ILE A 127 2.32 -1.47 0.00
CA ILE A 127 2.76 -0.85 1.26
C ILE A 127 4.25 -0.52 1.18
N GLU A 128 5.10 -1.46 0.74
CA GLU A 128 6.53 -1.24 0.61
C GLU A 128 6.85 -0.09 -0.37
N LYS A 129 6.14 -0.03 -1.50
CA LYS A 129 6.29 1.07 -2.47
C LYS A 129 5.95 2.43 -1.85
N GLN A 130 4.82 2.54 -1.16
CA GLN A 130 4.44 3.79 -0.51
C GLN A 130 5.41 4.17 0.62
N CYS A 131 5.88 3.20 1.39
CA CYS A 131 6.87 3.45 2.44
C CYS A 131 8.22 3.90 1.88
N ASN A 132 8.62 3.40 0.72
CA ASN A 132 9.82 3.86 0.02
C ASN A 132 9.65 5.30 -0.47
N TYR A 133 8.50 5.61 -1.08
CA TYR A 133 8.15 6.99 -1.42
C TYR A 133 8.27 7.93 -0.21
N TYR A 134 7.74 7.56 0.95
CA TYR A 134 7.91 8.37 2.17
C TYR A 134 9.35 8.52 2.62
N CYS A 135 10.17 7.47 2.52
CA CYS A 135 11.59 7.57 2.83
C CYS A 135 12.32 8.53 1.89
N ASP A 136 11.99 8.48 0.59
CA ASP A 136 12.59 9.34 -0.44
C ASP A 136 12.19 10.82 -0.23
N GLN A 137 11.01 11.07 0.36
CA GLN A 137 10.54 12.39 0.78
C GLN A 137 11.03 12.80 2.20
N HIS A 138 11.93 12.04 2.83
CA HIS A 138 12.38 12.23 4.22
C HIS A 138 11.27 12.17 5.29
N LEU A 139 10.11 11.59 4.97
CA LEU A 139 8.97 11.37 5.87
C LEU A 139 9.09 10.02 6.61
N TYR A 140 10.22 9.81 7.29
CA TYR A 140 10.55 8.53 7.93
C TYR A 140 9.50 8.08 8.96
N HIS A 141 8.94 9.02 9.72
CA HIS A 141 7.89 8.75 10.70
C HIS A 141 6.64 8.14 10.04
N ARG A 142 6.20 8.69 8.89
CA ARG A 142 5.06 8.17 8.14
C ARG A 142 5.34 6.77 7.58
N SER A 143 6.54 6.57 7.05
CA SER A 143 6.99 5.24 6.58
C SER A 143 6.93 4.20 7.69
N LEU A 144 7.42 4.56 8.90
CA LEU A 144 7.38 3.72 10.09
C LEU A 144 5.95 3.39 10.55
N GLN A 145 5.10 4.41 10.69
CA GLN A 145 3.72 4.23 11.10
C GLN A 145 2.96 3.31 10.14
N LEU A 146 3.12 3.52 8.83
CA LEU A 146 2.47 2.69 7.81
C LEU A 146 2.92 1.23 7.88
N ARG A 147 4.24 0.96 8.00
CA ARG A 147 4.73 -0.42 8.14
C ARG A 147 4.28 -1.07 9.43
N LEU A 148 4.29 -0.34 10.55
CA LEU A 148 3.85 -0.88 11.84
C LEU A 148 2.37 -1.25 11.79
N HIS A 149 1.53 -0.41 11.19
CA HIS A 149 0.12 -0.69 10.98
C HIS A 149 -0.10 -1.92 10.08
N ALA A 150 0.61 -2.00 8.95
CA ALA A 150 0.57 -3.18 8.09
C ALA A 150 0.98 -4.47 8.84
N TYR A 151 2.04 -4.40 9.65
CA TYR A 151 2.49 -5.51 10.50
C TYR A 151 1.42 -5.95 11.51
N GLN A 152 0.80 -5.00 12.20
CA GLN A 152 -0.27 -5.28 13.17
C GLN A 152 -1.48 -5.94 12.51
N LEU A 153 -1.86 -5.49 11.31
CA LEU A 153 -2.94 -6.10 10.54
C LEU A 153 -2.61 -7.55 10.17
N MET A 154 -1.40 -7.82 9.68
CA MET A 154 -1.01 -9.18 9.31
C MET A 154 -1.04 -10.14 10.50
N ILE A 155 -0.53 -9.72 11.67
CA ILE A 155 -0.60 -10.54 12.89
C ILE A 155 -2.05 -10.85 13.26
N ARG A 156 -2.93 -9.83 13.22
CA ARG A 156 -4.35 -10.02 13.58
C ARG A 156 -5.04 -11.01 12.66
N VAL A 157 -4.69 -11.03 11.37
CA VAL A 157 -5.32 -11.93 10.40
C VAL A 157 -4.74 -13.36 10.47
N GLN A 158 -3.46 -13.54 10.82
CA GLN A 158 -2.77 -14.84 10.68
C GLN A 158 -2.13 -15.45 11.93
N ASN A 159 -2.20 -14.81 13.11
CA ASN A 159 -1.61 -15.23 14.39
C ASN A 159 -0.07 -15.41 14.43
N ASP A 160 0.61 -15.72 13.32
CA ASP A 160 2.07 -15.63 13.16
C ASP A 160 2.41 -15.57 11.66
N CYS A 161 3.06 -14.49 11.21
CA CYS A 161 3.29 -14.24 9.79
C CYS A 161 4.79 -13.91 9.54
N PRO A 162 5.56 -14.81 8.90
CA PRO A 162 6.98 -14.59 8.63
C PRO A 162 7.23 -13.40 7.70
N GLU A 163 6.31 -13.10 6.78
CA GLU A 163 6.35 -11.91 5.92
C GLU A 163 6.24 -10.62 6.75
N ALA A 164 5.43 -10.63 7.80
CA ALA A 164 5.29 -9.51 8.72
C ALA A 164 6.64 -9.27 9.44
N ARG A 165 7.29 -10.34 9.93
CA ARG A 165 8.62 -10.22 10.57
C ARG A 165 9.66 -9.64 9.61
N LYS A 166 9.67 -10.11 8.36
CA LYS A 166 10.56 -9.60 7.31
C LYS A 166 10.35 -8.10 7.05
N LEU A 167 9.11 -7.63 7.05
CA LEU A 167 8.80 -6.19 6.90
C LEU A 167 9.35 -5.37 8.05
N TYR A 168 9.17 -5.84 9.30
CA TYR A 168 9.69 -5.17 10.48
C TYR A 168 11.23 -5.07 10.44
N GLU A 169 11.91 -6.17 10.12
CA GLU A 169 13.37 -6.22 10.00
C GLU A 169 13.88 -5.30 8.87
N ASN A 170 13.22 -5.33 7.70
CA ASN A 170 13.54 -4.44 6.57
C ASN A 170 13.39 -2.96 6.94
N SER A 171 12.36 -2.63 7.75
CA SER A 171 12.12 -1.27 8.24
C SER A 171 13.28 -0.79 9.10
N LEU A 172 13.65 -1.59 10.10
CA LEU A 172 14.76 -1.30 11.01
C LEU A 172 16.06 -1.11 10.24
N ASN A 173 16.40 -2.02 9.34
CA ASN A 173 17.64 -1.97 8.58
C ASN A 173 17.73 -0.72 7.68
N ARG A 174 16.64 -0.33 7.01
CA ARG A 174 16.62 0.88 6.17
C ARG A 174 16.70 2.17 6.98
N LEU A 175 16.03 2.24 8.13
CA LEU A 175 16.11 3.42 9.00
C LEU A 175 17.51 3.59 9.58
N VAL A 176 18.12 2.50 10.04
CA VAL A 176 19.49 2.51 10.53
C VAL A 176 20.45 2.92 9.41
N GLY A 177 20.31 2.36 8.21
CA GLY A 177 21.14 2.73 7.05
C GLY A 177 21.00 4.21 6.65
N ASN A 178 19.78 4.74 6.61
CA ASN A 178 19.52 6.14 6.26
C ASN A 178 20.03 7.10 7.34
N LEU A 179 19.85 6.79 8.62
CA LEU A 179 20.39 7.58 9.73
C LEU A 179 21.93 7.59 9.73
N GLN A 180 22.56 6.48 9.35
CA GLN A 180 24.02 6.39 9.21
C GLN A 180 24.52 7.25 8.04
N ASN A 181 23.84 7.23 6.90
CA ASN A 181 24.21 8.04 5.72
C ASN A 181 23.99 9.54 5.95
N ASP A 182 22.87 9.93 6.57
CA ASP A 182 22.61 11.34 6.94
C ASP A 182 23.63 11.87 7.97
N SER A 183 24.12 10.99 8.86
CA SER A 183 25.19 11.32 9.82
C SER A 183 26.56 11.49 9.14
N ILE A 184 26.80 10.83 8.02
CA ILE A 184 28.04 10.98 7.23
C ILE A 184 27.99 12.28 6.42
N GLU A 185 26.84 12.63 5.84
CA GLU A 185 26.68 13.90 5.12
C GLU A 185 26.67 15.12 6.05
N LYS A 186 26.16 14.99 7.27
CA LYS A 186 26.23 16.04 8.31
C LYS A 186 27.51 15.97 9.17
N GLY A 187 28.32 14.94 8.98
CA GLY A 187 29.51 14.60 9.78
C GLY A 187 30.80 15.36 9.41
N GLY A 188 30.70 16.38 8.55
CA GLY A 188 31.74 17.40 8.38
C GLY A 188 31.84 18.38 9.54
N LYS A 189 31.68 17.93 10.80
CA LYS A 189 32.19 18.58 12.03
C LYS A 189 31.86 17.74 13.27
N GLN A 190 32.92 17.10 13.75
CA GLN A 190 33.25 16.71 15.13
C GLN A 190 32.27 15.83 15.92
N GLY A 191 32.82 14.69 16.35
CA GLY A 191 32.12 13.58 16.95
C GLY A 191 31.53 13.84 18.33
N GLU A 192 30.53 13.03 18.65
CA GLU A 192 30.28 12.47 19.96
C GLU A 192 29.38 11.23 19.77
N THR A 193 29.90 10.05 20.12
CA THR A 193 29.18 8.78 20.02
C THR A 193 28.19 8.62 21.15
N CYS A 194 26.88 8.71 20.88
CA CYS A 194 25.85 8.24 21.81
C CYS A 194 25.54 6.77 21.53
N ALA A 195 25.98 5.90 22.45
CA ALA A 195 25.64 4.48 22.46
C ALA A 195 24.16 4.29 22.85
N PHE A 196 23.36 3.71 21.95
CA PHE A 196 22.02 3.23 22.26
C PHE A 196 22.11 1.81 22.82
N GLN A 197 21.86 1.63 24.12
CA GLN A 197 21.72 0.31 24.74
C GLN A 197 20.27 -0.18 24.58
N ALA A 198 20.09 -1.29 23.88
CA ALA A 198 18.80 -1.99 23.82
C ALA A 198 18.52 -2.72 25.15
N PRO A 199 17.26 -2.72 25.66
CA PRO A 199 16.93 -3.43 26.89
C PRO A 199 16.84 -4.94 26.63
N ALA A 200 17.56 -5.71 27.44
CA ALA A 200 17.55 -7.17 27.41
C ALA A 200 16.22 -7.73 27.94
N THR A 201 15.43 -8.38 27.09
CA THR A 201 14.30 -9.21 27.52
C THR A 201 14.80 -10.56 28.00
N LYS A 202 14.73 -10.79 29.32
CA LYS A 202 14.92 -12.11 29.92
C LYS A 202 13.70 -12.99 29.64
N CYS A 203 13.91 -14.05 28.88
CA CYS A 203 12.95 -15.14 28.73
C CYS A 203 13.22 -16.16 29.85
N THR A 204 12.32 -16.26 30.84
CA THR A 204 12.32 -17.37 31.80
C THR A 204 11.49 -18.53 31.24
N ARG A 205 12.05 -19.74 31.37
CA ARG A 205 11.51 -21.03 30.92
C ARG A 205 10.22 -21.42 31.62
#